data_AF-A0A1H8BZX4-F1
#
_entry.id   AF-A0A1H8BZX4-F1
#
_cell.length_a   1.000
_cell.length_b   1.000
_cell.length_c   1.000
_cell.angle_alpha   90.00
_cell.angle_beta   90.00
_cell.angle_gamma   90.00
#
_symmetry.space_group_name_H-M   'P 1'
#
loop_
_entity.id
_entity.type
_entity.pdbx_description
1 polymer ?
#
loop_
_entity_poly.entity_id
_entity_poly.type
_entity_poly.pdbx_seq_one_letter_code
_entity_poly.pdbx_strand_id
1 'polypeptide(L)'
;MKQRLDTQVATAVGAMLVGRDSITLDVVASRLPAHIRAANPSLRCMTKALVGAGWVGDRRDGGQVVYIPAPEDDGEPADLTGHNVEGVAGEEVRLLIERWERLEEEKKGIADDIKDVAAEAKGRGYDIKAMRGIMKIRKKPKEEQQEEAAILEVYMRALGMMV
;
A
#
# COMPACT_ATOMS: atom_id res chain seq x y z
N MET A 1 41.33 9.74 10.87
CA MET A 1 40.02 9.06 10.82
C MET A 1 39.25 9.64 9.63
N LYS A 2 38.87 8.83 8.62
CA LYS A 2 38.21 9.34 7.41
C LYS A 2 36.76 9.69 7.73
N GLN A 3 36.31 10.90 7.41
CA GLN A 3 34.93 11.35 7.64
C GLN A 3 33.95 10.46 6.85
N ARG A 4 32.78 10.15 7.43
CA ARG A 4 31.73 9.34 6.76
C ARG A 4 31.21 10.06 5.52
N LEU A 5 30.88 9.30 4.46
CA LEU A 5 30.41 9.85 3.18
C LEU A 5 29.18 10.75 3.36
N ASP A 6 28.21 10.36 4.19
CA ASP A 6 27.02 11.17 4.46
C ASP A 6 27.35 12.55 5.05
N THR A 7 28.37 12.62 5.91
CA THR A 7 28.81 13.89 6.51
C THR A 7 29.55 14.75 5.49
N GLN A 8 30.33 14.14 4.59
CA GLN A 8 30.97 14.86 3.47
C GLN A 8 29.89 15.42 2.51
N VAL A 9 28.87 14.63 2.19
CA VAL A 9 27.73 15.05 1.36
C VAL A 9 26.96 16.19 2.03
N ALA A 10 26.62 16.07 3.31
CA ALA A 10 25.91 17.12 4.05
C ALA A 10 26.69 18.45 4.07
N THR A 11 28.00 18.40 4.32
CA THR A 11 28.87 19.59 4.35
C THR A 11 28.94 20.24 2.96
N ALA A 12 29.13 19.43 1.90
CA ALA A 12 29.19 19.94 0.54
C ALA A 12 27.85 20.52 0.08
N VAL A 13 26.73 19.87 0.43
CA VAL A 13 25.38 20.36 0.14
C VAL A 13 25.14 21.68 0.86
N GLY A 14 25.40 21.77 2.17
CA GLY A 14 25.23 23.02 2.93
C GLY A 14 25.97 24.21 2.30
N ALA A 15 27.23 24.02 1.88
CA ALA A 15 28.01 25.05 1.20
C ALA A 15 27.40 25.49 -0.16
N MET A 16 26.71 24.59 -0.87
CA MET A 16 26.07 24.91 -2.15
C MET A 16 24.77 25.68 -2.02
N LEU A 17 24.11 25.61 -0.86
CA LEU A 17 22.80 26.23 -0.61
C LEU A 17 22.92 27.71 -0.24
N VAL A 18 24.10 28.16 0.18
CA VAL A 18 24.35 29.56 0.54
C VAL A 18 24.01 30.48 -0.64
N GLY A 19 23.07 31.40 -0.42
CA GLY A 19 22.65 32.40 -1.41
C GLY A 19 21.82 31.85 -2.57
N ARG A 20 21.18 30.68 -2.42
CA ARG A 20 20.24 30.14 -3.40
C ARG A 20 18.81 30.17 -2.88
N ASP A 21 17.89 30.43 -3.81
CA ASP A 21 16.45 30.36 -3.54
C ASP A 21 15.84 29.00 -3.95
N SER A 22 16.51 28.25 -4.82
CA SER A 22 16.08 26.91 -5.25
C SER A 22 17.23 26.05 -5.77
N ILE A 23 17.07 24.72 -5.73
CA ILE A 23 18.01 23.74 -6.30
C ILE A 23 17.32 22.42 -6.62
N THR A 24 17.76 21.71 -7.66
CA THR A 24 17.28 20.36 -7.99
C THR A 24 18.33 19.29 -7.64
N LEU A 25 17.91 18.03 -7.51
CA LEU A 25 18.84 16.94 -7.17
C LEU A 25 19.91 16.69 -8.24
N ASP A 26 19.61 16.94 -9.51
CA ASP A 26 20.59 16.86 -10.59
C ASP A 26 21.67 17.96 -10.47
N VAL A 27 21.29 19.17 -10.07
CA VAL A 27 22.22 20.26 -9.80
C VAL A 27 23.08 19.94 -8.58
N VAL A 28 22.52 19.32 -7.54
CA VAL A 28 23.29 18.83 -6.38
C VAL A 28 24.31 17.78 -6.84
N ALA A 29 23.86 16.74 -7.54
CA ALA A 29 24.71 15.63 -7.98
C ALA A 29 25.88 16.10 -8.86
N SER A 30 25.62 17.04 -9.78
CA SER A 30 26.63 17.57 -10.70
C SER A 30 27.65 18.50 -10.04
N ARG A 31 27.25 19.27 -9.02
CA ARG A 31 28.11 20.26 -8.35
C ARG A 31 28.87 19.73 -7.14
N LEU A 32 28.65 18.48 -6.72
CA LEU A 32 29.44 17.83 -5.67
C LEU A 32 30.96 17.84 -6.00
N PRO A 33 31.83 18.01 -4.98
CA PRO A 33 33.27 17.86 -5.15
C PRO A 33 33.65 16.53 -5.82
N ALA A 34 34.70 16.55 -6.65
CA ALA A 34 35.08 15.39 -7.47
C ALA A 34 35.29 14.10 -6.65
N HIS A 35 35.90 14.21 -5.47
CA HIS A 35 36.13 13.08 -4.57
C HIS A 35 34.84 12.51 -3.96
N ILE A 36 33.79 13.32 -3.80
CA ILE A 36 32.47 12.88 -3.31
C ILE A 36 31.68 12.27 -4.46
N ARG A 37 31.68 12.89 -5.65
CA ARG A 37 31.02 12.33 -6.85
C ARG A 37 31.56 10.95 -7.22
N ALA A 38 32.89 10.76 -7.11
CA ALA A 38 33.53 9.47 -7.35
C ALA A 38 33.02 8.35 -6.41
N ALA A 39 32.50 8.70 -5.23
CA ALA A 39 31.88 7.76 -4.31
C ALA A 39 30.41 7.44 -4.63
N ASN A 40 29.85 8.07 -5.67
CA ASN A 40 28.50 7.85 -6.19
C ASN A 40 27.40 7.85 -5.11
N PRO A 41 27.18 8.98 -4.39
CA PRO A 41 26.18 9.05 -3.33
C PRO A 41 24.76 8.88 -3.90
N SER A 42 23.92 8.16 -3.17
CA SER A 42 22.54 7.91 -3.59
C SER A 42 21.69 9.19 -3.59
N LEU A 43 20.61 9.20 -4.38
CA LEU A 43 19.61 10.27 -4.36
C LEU A 43 19.05 10.49 -2.95
N ARG A 44 18.77 9.41 -2.20
CA ARG A 44 18.30 9.50 -0.81
C ARG A 44 19.30 10.19 0.11
N CYS A 45 20.61 9.98 -0.08
CA CYS A 45 21.66 10.64 0.70
C CYS A 45 21.65 12.16 0.46
N MET A 46 21.56 12.59 -0.80
CA MET A 46 21.49 14.01 -1.17
C MET A 46 20.18 14.67 -0.72
N THR A 47 19.03 13.98 -0.87
CA THR A 47 17.75 14.44 -0.34
C THR A 47 17.80 14.64 1.17
N LYS A 48 18.40 13.69 1.91
CA LYS A 48 18.54 13.81 3.36
C LYS A 48 19.44 15.00 3.76
N ALA A 49 20.48 15.27 2.99
CA ALA A 49 21.35 16.43 3.20
C ALA A 49 20.61 17.76 2.98
N LEU A 50 19.76 17.85 1.95
CA LEU A 50 18.91 19.02 1.70
C LEU A 50 17.90 19.24 2.84
N VAL A 51 17.16 18.19 3.22
CA VAL A 51 16.18 18.26 4.32
C VAL A 51 16.86 18.61 5.65
N GLY A 52 18.03 18.02 5.92
CA GLY A 52 18.82 18.35 7.11
C GLY A 52 19.36 19.78 7.14
N ALA A 53 19.43 20.45 5.98
CA ALA A 53 19.81 21.86 5.86
C ALA A 53 18.59 22.81 5.87
N GLY A 54 17.39 22.30 6.16
CA GLY A 54 16.16 23.10 6.19
C GLY A 54 15.53 23.36 4.83
N TRP A 55 15.81 22.55 3.82
CA TRP A 55 15.24 22.69 2.48
C TRP A 55 14.15 21.65 2.23
N VAL A 56 13.03 22.07 1.65
CA VAL A 56 11.86 21.23 1.39
C VAL A 56 11.71 20.98 -0.10
N GLY A 57 11.36 19.76 -0.48
CA GLY A 57 11.11 19.38 -1.87
C GLY A 57 9.69 19.75 -2.29
N ASP A 58 9.57 20.70 -3.21
CA ASP A 58 8.34 21.09 -3.88
C ASP A 58 8.20 20.33 -5.21
N ARG A 59 7.10 19.59 -5.38
CA ARG A 59 6.82 18.82 -6.60
C ARG A 59 6.03 19.70 -7.55
N ARG A 60 6.67 20.12 -8.65
CA ARG A 60 6.03 20.95 -9.67
C ARG A 60 5.30 20.13 -10.72
N ASP A 61 4.36 20.80 -11.40
CA ASP A 61 3.66 20.24 -12.56
C ASP A 61 4.67 19.75 -13.61
N GLY A 62 4.51 18.49 -14.04
CA GLY A 62 5.49 17.81 -14.90
C GLY A 62 6.46 16.87 -14.15
N GLY A 63 6.30 16.71 -12.84
CA GLY A 63 6.99 15.66 -12.06
C GLY A 63 8.42 16.00 -11.62
N GLN A 64 8.88 17.22 -11.90
CA GLN A 64 10.17 17.74 -11.41
C GLN A 64 10.06 18.10 -9.93
N VAL A 65 11.06 17.71 -9.13
CA VAL A 65 11.17 18.11 -7.72
C VAL A 65 12.22 19.20 -7.59
N VAL A 66 11.79 20.37 -7.13
CA VAL A 66 12.65 21.53 -6.84
C VAL A 66 12.71 21.70 -5.34
N TYR A 67 13.91 21.78 -4.77
CA TYR A 67 14.08 22.08 -3.36
C TYR A 67 14.19 23.59 -3.18
N ILE A 68 13.47 24.12 -2.21
CA ILE A 68 13.47 25.53 -1.79
C ILE A 68 13.83 25.60 -0.30
N PRO A 69 14.45 26.70 0.20
CA PRO A 69 14.61 26.88 1.63
C PRO A 69 13.22 26.85 2.27
N ALA A 70 13.09 26.19 3.42
CA ALA A 70 11.88 26.32 4.21
C ALA A 70 11.66 27.82 4.48
N PRO A 71 10.41 28.32 4.36
CA PRO A 71 10.12 29.70 4.70
C PRO A 71 10.65 29.98 6.11
N GLU A 72 11.36 31.11 6.26
CA GLU A 72 11.69 31.59 7.60
C GLU A 72 10.37 31.78 8.34
N ASP A 73 10.25 31.24 9.56
CA ASP A 73 9.03 31.36 10.35
C ASP A 73 8.92 32.80 10.85
N ASP A 74 8.44 33.70 9.98
CA ASP A 74 8.07 35.06 10.32
C ASP A 74 6.67 35.12 10.95
N GLY A 75 6.19 34.03 11.59
CA GLY A 75 5.02 34.04 12.46
C GLY A 75 3.69 34.43 11.80
N GLU A 76 3.67 34.75 10.50
CA GLU A 76 2.46 34.68 9.70
C GLU A 76 2.24 33.20 9.35
N PRO A 77 1.10 32.60 9.76
CA PRO A 77 0.78 31.28 9.28
C PRO A 77 0.70 31.39 7.76
N ALA A 78 1.70 30.82 7.07
CA ALA A 78 1.60 30.57 5.66
C ALA A 78 0.27 29.87 5.47
N ASP A 79 -0.63 30.52 4.74
CA ASP A 79 -1.84 29.92 4.21
C ASP A 79 -1.39 28.85 3.19
N LEU A 80 -0.87 27.77 3.74
CA LEU A 80 -0.80 26.47 3.14
C LEU A 80 -2.26 26.07 3.02
N THR A 81 -2.86 26.49 1.93
CA THR A 81 -4.07 25.92 1.37
C THR A 81 -3.84 24.45 0.96
N GLY A 82 -3.27 23.63 1.85
CA GLY A 82 -3.84 22.33 2.15
C GLY A 82 -5.23 22.57 2.71
N HIS A 83 -6.16 22.89 1.81
CA HIS A 83 -7.58 23.03 2.06
C HIS A 83 -8.00 21.95 3.04
N ASN A 84 -8.78 22.29 4.08
CA ASN A 84 -9.83 21.54 4.81
C ASN A 84 -10.06 20.03 4.50
N VAL A 85 -9.03 19.25 4.19
CA VAL A 85 -9.10 17.86 3.75
C VAL A 85 -8.87 16.95 4.94
N GLU A 86 -8.09 17.37 5.94
CA GLU A 86 -7.90 16.57 7.16
C GLU A 86 -9.21 16.39 7.97
N GLY A 87 -10.09 17.40 7.95
CA GLY A 87 -11.41 17.31 8.59
C GLY A 87 -12.42 16.48 7.79
N VAL A 88 -12.62 16.81 6.51
CA VAL A 88 -13.62 16.14 5.66
C VAL A 88 -13.18 14.74 5.24
N ALA A 89 -11.93 14.54 4.83
CA ALA A 89 -11.43 13.21 4.48
C ALA A 89 -11.25 12.33 5.73
N GLY A 90 -10.93 12.90 6.89
CA GLY A 90 -10.90 12.17 8.16
C GLY A 90 -12.28 11.65 8.58
N GLU A 91 -13.32 12.48 8.42
CA GLU A 91 -14.71 12.09 8.69
C GLU A 91 -15.21 11.04 7.69
N GLU A 92 -14.93 11.20 6.40
CA GLU A 92 -15.29 10.21 5.37
C GLU A 92 -14.63 8.85 5.63
N VAL A 93 -13.32 8.83 5.93
CA VAL A 93 -12.59 7.60 6.28
C VAL A 93 -13.17 6.95 7.54
N ARG A 94 -13.53 7.74 8.57
CA ARG A 94 -14.18 7.22 9.78
C ARG A 94 -15.51 6.54 9.45
N LEU A 95 -16.39 7.19 8.67
CA LEU A 95 -17.68 6.61 8.28
C LEU A 95 -17.54 5.32 7.45
N LEU A 96 -16.54 5.25 6.57
CA LEU A 96 -16.24 4.04 5.81
C LEU A 96 -15.77 2.90 6.72
N ILE A 97 -14.91 3.19 7.69
CA ILE A 97 -14.41 2.21 8.66
C ILE A 97 -15.55 1.69 9.53
N GLU A 98 -16.37 2.58 10.11
CA GLU A 98 -17.50 2.18 10.95
C GLU A 98 -18.49 1.28 10.20
N ARG A 99 -18.78 1.62 8.93
CA ARG A 99 -19.63 0.78 8.08
C ARG A 99 -19.00 -0.59 7.81
N TRP A 100 -17.68 -0.64 7.58
CA TRP A 100 -16.96 -1.89 7.36
C TRP A 100 -17.00 -2.76 8.62
N GLU A 101 -16.67 -2.20 9.79
CA GLU A 101 -16.66 -2.94 11.06
C GLU A 101 -18.01 -3.58 11.36
N ARG A 102 -19.11 -2.85 11.16
CA ARG A 102 -20.47 -3.42 11.28
C ARG A 102 -20.69 -4.60 10.34
N LEU A 103 -20.26 -4.49 9.07
CA LEU A 103 -20.38 -5.59 8.10
C LEU A 103 -19.52 -6.80 8.46
N GLU A 104 -18.35 -6.61 9.07
CA GLU A 104 -17.53 -7.74 9.57
C GLU A 104 -18.17 -8.42 10.79
N GLU A 105 -18.81 -7.66 11.68
CA GLU A 105 -19.61 -8.24 12.77
C GLU A 105 -20.80 -9.05 12.25
N GLU A 106 -21.58 -8.50 11.31
CA GLU A 106 -22.69 -9.21 10.65
C GLU A 106 -22.20 -10.50 9.96
N LYS A 107 -21.09 -10.41 9.23
CA LYS A 107 -20.45 -11.57 8.57
C LYS A 107 -20.00 -12.62 9.56
N LYS A 108 -19.48 -12.22 10.72
CA LYS A 108 -19.10 -13.15 11.80
C LYS A 108 -20.34 -13.86 12.35
N GLY A 109 -21.42 -13.13 12.62
CA GLY A 109 -22.70 -13.72 13.05
C GLY A 109 -23.21 -14.78 12.06
N ILE A 110 -23.26 -14.44 10.77
CA ILE A 110 -23.66 -15.38 9.71
C ILE A 110 -22.71 -16.60 9.66
N ALA A 111 -21.41 -16.40 9.84
CA ALA A 111 -20.45 -17.49 9.85
C ALA A 111 -20.65 -18.44 11.05
N ASP A 112 -21.04 -17.91 12.20
CA ASP A 112 -21.38 -18.70 13.38
C ASP A 112 -22.70 -19.45 13.18
N ASP A 113 -23.73 -18.83 12.62
CA ASP A 113 -24.99 -19.51 12.24
C ASP A 113 -24.73 -20.68 11.28
N ILE A 114 -23.85 -20.50 10.29
CA ILE A 114 -23.45 -21.57 9.36
C ILE A 114 -22.75 -22.73 10.09
N LYS A 115 -21.96 -22.43 11.12
CA LYS A 115 -21.31 -23.47 11.94
C LYS A 115 -22.34 -24.22 12.77
N ASP A 116 -23.33 -23.54 13.32
CA ASP A 116 -24.40 -24.17 14.11
C ASP A 116 -25.24 -25.12 13.24
N VAL A 117 -25.62 -24.70 12.03
CA VAL A 117 -26.29 -25.59 11.05
C VAL A 117 -25.41 -26.80 10.70
N ALA A 118 -24.11 -26.60 10.52
CA ALA A 118 -23.19 -27.71 10.27
C ALA A 118 -23.05 -28.63 11.49
N ALA A 119 -23.08 -28.09 12.71
CA ALA A 119 -23.03 -28.88 13.95
C ALA A 119 -24.32 -29.68 14.15
N GLU A 120 -25.49 -29.08 13.87
CA GLU A 120 -26.79 -29.75 13.88
C GLU A 120 -26.81 -30.92 12.88
N ALA A 121 -26.37 -30.68 11.64
CA ALA A 121 -26.28 -31.72 10.62
C ALA A 121 -25.35 -32.86 11.05
N LYS A 122 -24.22 -32.54 11.70
CA LYS A 122 -23.29 -33.55 12.23
C LYS A 122 -23.92 -34.36 13.36
N GLY A 123 -24.65 -33.71 14.27
CA GLY A 123 -25.38 -34.37 15.35
C GLY A 123 -26.49 -35.31 14.85
N ARG A 124 -27.04 -35.02 13.66
CA ARG A 124 -27.99 -35.88 12.95
C ARG A 124 -27.33 -36.99 12.11
N GLY A 125 -26.00 -37.04 12.06
CA GLY A 125 -25.25 -38.08 11.34
C GLY A 125 -24.92 -37.78 9.87
N TYR A 126 -25.11 -36.54 9.39
CA TYR A 126 -24.75 -36.15 8.02
C TYR A 126 -23.25 -35.86 7.87
N ASP A 127 -22.68 -36.16 6.69
CA ASP A 127 -21.30 -35.80 6.33
C ASP A 127 -21.20 -34.32 5.90
N ILE A 128 -20.59 -33.50 6.76
CA ILE A 128 -20.41 -32.06 6.53
C ILE A 128 -19.49 -31.76 5.35
N LYS A 129 -18.50 -32.62 5.07
CA LYS A 129 -17.60 -32.46 3.92
C LYS A 129 -18.36 -32.69 2.62
N ALA A 130 -19.20 -33.72 2.56
CA ALA A 130 -20.07 -33.98 1.42
C ALA A 130 -21.07 -32.81 1.20
N MET A 131 -21.73 -32.33 2.25
CA MET A 131 -22.66 -31.19 2.17
C MET A 131 -21.97 -29.92 1.66
N ARG A 132 -20.75 -29.61 2.15
CA ARG A 132 -19.95 -28.49 1.63
C ARG A 132 -19.58 -28.69 0.16
N GLY A 133 -19.31 -29.92 -0.26
CA GLY A 133 -19.14 -30.28 -1.67
C GLY A 133 -20.37 -29.94 -2.50
N ILE A 134 -21.56 -30.35 -2.03
CA ILE A 134 -22.84 -30.04 -2.68
C ILE A 134 -23.07 -28.53 -2.79
N MET A 135 -22.78 -27.75 -1.74
CA MET A 135 -22.92 -26.29 -1.79
C MET A 135 -22.02 -25.66 -2.86
N LYS A 136 -20.80 -26.17 -3.07
CA LYS A 136 -19.93 -25.68 -4.15
C LYS A 136 -20.48 -26.01 -5.53
N ILE A 137 -20.98 -27.23 -5.71
CA ILE A 137 -21.60 -27.67 -6.97
C ILE A 137 -22.82 -26.79 -7.28
N ARG A 138 -23.67 -26.52 -6.29
CA ARG A 138 -24.89 -25.70 -6.44
C ARG A 138 -24.66 -24.22 -6.74
N LYS A 139 -23.43 -23.73 -6.59
CA LYS A 139 -23.07 -22.36 -6.98
C LYS A 139 -22.83 -22.23 -8.48
N LYS A 140 -22.59 -23.34 -9.18
CA LYS A 140 -22.40 -23.36 -10.63
C LYS A 140 -23.74 -23.29 -11.37
N PRO A 141 -23.79 -22.76 -12.60
CA PRO A 141 -24.94 -22.91 -13.49
C PRO A 141 -25.31 -24.39 -13.68
N LYS A 142 -26.61 -24.67 -13.84
CA LYS A 142 -27.11 -26.05 -13.94
C LYS A 142 -26.53 -26.80 -15.15
N GLU A 143 -26.32 -26.12 -16.26
CA GLU A 143 -25.75 -26.69 -17.49
C GLU A 143 -24.29 -27.11 -17.27
N GLU A 144 -23.46 -26.22 -16.71
CA GLU A 144 -22.06 -26.53 -16.34
C GLU A 144 -21.98 -27.70 -15.35
N GLN A 145 -22.86 -27.72 -14.34
CA GLN A 145 -22.95 -28.84 -13.40
C GLN A 145 -23.24 -30.18 -14.11
N GLN A 146 -24.16 -30.19 -15.08
CA GLN A 146 -24.56 -31.40 -15.79
C GLN A 146 -23.44 -31.89 -16.72
N GLU A 147 -22.80 -30.98 -17.44
CA GLU A 147 -21.69 -31.29 -18.34
C GLU A 147 -20.49 -31.87 -17.56
N GLU A 148 -20.07 -31.20 -16.48
CA GLU A 148 -18.98 -31.70 -15.63
C GLU A 148 -19.31 -33.06 -15.00
N ALA A 149 -20.54 -33.24 -14.52
CA ALA A 149 -20.98 -34.51 -13.93
C ALA A 149 -20.96 -35.65 -14.97
N ALA A 150 -21.44 -35.39 -16.19
CA ALA A 150 -21.44 -36.37 -17.26
C ALA A 150 -20.02 -36.79 -17.67
N ILE A 151 -19.10 -35.82 -17.80
CA ILE A 151 -17.70 -36.08 -18.11
C ILE A 151 -17.04 -36.89 -16.99
N LEU A 152 -17.26 -36.50 -15.72
CA LEU A 152 -16.70 -37.20 -14.57
C LEU A 152 -17.21 -38.64 -14.48
N GLU A 153 -18.50 -38.86 -14.72
CA GLU A 153 -19.11 -40.18 -14.73
C GLU A 153 -18.48 -41.09 -15.81
N VAL A 154 -18.27 -40.59 -17.02
CA VAL A 154 -17.58 -41.34 -18.09
C VAL A 154 -16.20 -41.79 -17.64
N TYR A 155 -15.42 -40.89 -17.03
CA TYR A 155 -14.09 -41.25 -16.54
C TYR A 155 -14.13 -42.21 -15.35
N MET A 156 -15.04 -42.03 -14.40
CA MET A 156 -15.19 -42.93 -13.25
C MET A 156 -15.55 -44.36 -13.68
N ARG A 157 -16.46 -44.50 -14.67
CA ARG A 157 -16.77 -45.81 -15.27
C ARG A 157 -15.57 -46.42 -15.98
N ALA A 158 -14.84 -45.63 -16.78
CA ALA A 158 -13.64 -46.10 -17.46
C ALA A 158 -12.54 -46.58 -16.49
N LEU A 159 -12.47 -45.99 -15.30
CA LEU A 159 -11.53 -46.37 -14.23
C LEU A 159 -12.06 -47.49 -13.30
N GLY A 160 -13.28 -48.00 -13.51
CA GLY A 160 -13.89 -49.00 -12.63
C GLY A 160 -14.20 -48.49 -11.22
N MET A 161 -14.29 -47.17 -11.05
CA MET A 161 -14.62 -46.51 -9.77
C MET A 161 -16.14 -46.41 -9.54
N MET A 162 -16.94 -46.81 -10.52
CA MET A 162 -18.39 -46.80 -10.51
C MET A 162 -18.85 -48.15 -11.06
N VAL A 163 -19.71 -48.84 -10.31
CA VAL A 163 -20.25 -50.18 -10.65
C VAL A 163 -21.65 -50.02 -11.22
#